data_AF-A0A0K9XLE4-F1
#
_entry.id   AF-A0A0K9XLE4-F1
#
_cell.length_a   1.000
_cell.length_b   1.000
_cell.length_c   1.000
_cell.angle_alpha   90.00
_cell.angle_beta   90.00
_cell.angle_gamma   90.00
#
_symmetry.space_group_name_H-M   'P 1'
#
loop_
_entity.id
_entity.type
_entity.pdbx_description
1 polymer ?
#
loop_
_entity_poly.entity_id
_entity_poly.type
_entity_poly.pdbx_seq_one_letter_code
_entity_poly.pdbx_strand_id
1 'polypeptide(L)'
;MPPTPLPSIPVPSTPGPPTPMPPLDAWLHSHQADGALCMTFGLLARFGDGPAPALPALRDRVAHRWRHHARLNWSSGTGRSWIPGQPFDPVHHVNSPDNTGSLEERTARLIARPFGPPRPPWQMHLLPAPEGGFALLLRAHHALLDGRSLLTLVQELLDGPRFAPARRGRDGEGARRHRGPGLGDVLPGGRPLPFHGPVDARRAVAWSRVTAGELAAAREALPSGRASANAVFLAATAGALRGAGATGRLPFLPGVSAMVPVDVRADEDGALLGNHYATVRVPLPPHARPHRRLAAVDRWTRRVALHERARAQARAVAGTAGRPGPLTRALGRYVDSSLYSSLLCSSLSDRGGPRTLGSAALTGLSLLPALSPGHPLVVSMVRDAAGAATLTVVTDHAHRALAGRLPALLREEIRALGACARPPAVTSRRRLSLP
;
A
#
# COMPACT_ATOMS: atom_id res chain seq x y z
N MET A 1 39.63 -2.03 23.66
CA MET A 1 39.36 -0.57 23.69
C MET A 1 37.86 -0.36 23.78
N PRO A 2 37.36 0.42 24.75
CA PRO A 2 35.96 0.83 24.74
C PRO A 2 35.70 1.75 23.54
N PRO A 3 34.53 1.70 22.90
CA PRO A 3 34.21 2.61 21.80
C PRO A 3 34.11 4.04 22.32
N THR A 4 34.84 4.95 21.67
CA THR A 4 34.82 6.39 21.94
C THR A 4 33.39 6.92 21.77
N PRO A 5 32.81 7.62 22.77
CA PRO A 5 31.51 8.24 22.60
C PRO A 5 31.60 9.32 21.51
N LEU A 6 30.77 9.20 20.48
CA LEU A 6 30.66 10.22 19.44
C LEU A 6 30.08 11.51 20.04
N PRO A 7 30.53 12.70 19.59
CA PRO A 7 30.06 13.97 20.10
C PRO A 7 28.55 14.10 19.89
N SER A 8 27.83 14.41 20.96
CA SER A 8 26.42 14.76 20.95
C SER A 8 26.22 16.03 20.13
N ILE A 9 25.56 15.89 18.98
CA ILE A 9 25.14 17.03 18.14
C ILE A 9 24.08 17.82 18.95
N PRO A 10 24.24 19.14 19.15
CA PRO A 10 23.26 19.94 19.85
C PRO A 10 21.91 19.87 19.13
N VAL A 11 20.88 19.45 19.84
CA VAL A 11 19.50 19.52 19.36
C VAL A 11 19.05 20.98 19.49
N PRO A 12 18.66 21.68 18.41
CA PRO A 12 18.09 23.02 18.54
C PRO A 12 16.81 22.95 19.39
N SER A 13 16.76 23.75 20.45
CA SER A 13 15.71 23.75 21.47
C SER A 13 14.41 24.41 21.02
N THR A 14 14.38 25.09 19.87
CA THR A 14 13.20 25.74 19.30
C THR A 14 12.67 24.99 18.07
N PRO A 15 11.39 24.56 18.06
CA PRO A 15 10.77 24.02 16.85
C PRO A 15 10.81 25.08 15.74
N GLY A 16 11.11 24.65 14.52
CA GLY A 16 11.15 25.53 13.35
C GLY A 16 9.77 26.15 13.06
N PRO A 17 9.71 27.21 12.23
CA PRO A 17 8.44 27.85 11.91
C PRO A 17 7.47 26.86 11.25
N PRO A 18 6.14 26.99 11.49
CA PRO A 18 5.15 26.20 10.79
C PRO A 18 5.31 26.32 9.27
N THR A 19 5.40 25.18 8.59
CA THR A 19 5.54 25.09 7.14
C THR A 19 4.21 24.63 6.54
N PRO A 20 3.69 25.25 5.46
CA PRO A 20 2.46 24.78 4.82
C PRO A 20 2.56 23.31 4.40
N MET A 21 1.50 22.55 4.63
CA MET A 21 1.42 21.18 4.13
C MET A 21 1.38 21.17 2.59
N PRO A 22 2.17 20.31 1.92
CA PRO A 22 1.97 19.97 0.51
C PRO A 22 0.50 19.63 0.22
N PRO A 23 -0.01 19.85 -1.01
CA PRO A 23 -1.43 19.65 -1.32
C PRO A 23 -2.00 18.28 -0.93
N LEU A 24 -1.22 17.20 -1.15
CA LEU A 24 -1.63 15.84 -0.81
C LEU A 24 -1.67 15.63 0.71
N ASP A 25 -0.66 16.11 1.44
CA ASP A 25 -0.64 16.08 2.91
C ASP A 25 -1.85 16.83 3.49
N ALA A 26 -2.12 18.03 2.96
CA ALA A 26 -3.22 18.88 3.39
C ALA A 26 -4.59 18.25 3.13
N TRP A 27 -4.75 17.55 2.01
CA TRP A 27 -5.97 16.81 1.67
C TRP A 27 -6.18 15.64 2.64
N LEU A 28 -5.16 14.81 2.85
CA LEU A 28 -5.21 13.69 3.80
C LEU A 28 -5.43 14.16 5.24
N HIS A 29 -4.84 15.29 5.63
CA HIS A 29 -5.06 15.89 6.95
C HIS A 29 -6.51 16.36 7.13
N SER A 30 -7.11 16.97 6.09
CA SER A 30 -8.48 17.47 6.15
C SER A 30 -9.53 16.36 6.36
N HIS A 31 -9.35 15.17 5.79
CA HIS A 31 -10.27 14.06 6.02
C HIS A 31 -10.40 13.65 7.49
N GLN A 32 -9.32 13.75 8.27
CA GLN A 32 -9.38 13.48 9.70
C GLN A 32 -9.84 14.69 10.50
N ALA A 33 -9.38 15.91 10.14
CA ALA A 33 -9.75 17.14 10.83
C ALA A 33 -11.25 17.44 10.76
N ASP A 34 -11.89 17.13 9.63
CA ASP A 34 -13.33 17.31 9.43
C ASP A 34 -14.18 16.22 10.13
N GLY A 35 -13.54 15.32 10.90
CA GLY A 35 -14.19 14.20 11.58
C GLY A 35 -14.69 13.10 10.64
N ALA A 36 -14.35 13.19 9.34
CA ALA A 36 -14.89 12.28 8.34
C ALA A 36 -14.35 10.87 8.53
N LEU A 37 -13.03 10.68 8.73
CA LEU A 37 -12.41 9.37 8.94
C LEU A 37 -11.09 9.40 9.71
N CYS A 38 -10.76 8.27 10.34
CA CYS A 38 -9.40 7.99 10.80
C CYS A 38 -8.47 7.76 9.60
N MET A 39 -7.49 8.64 9.41
CA MET A 39 -6.49 8.58 8.33
C MET A 39 -5.21 7.86 8.76
N THR A 40 -5.34 6.96 9.74
CA THR A 40 -4.25 6.07 10.10
C THR A 40 -4.17 4.92 9.11
N PHE A 41 -2.98 4.68 8.59
CA PHE A 41 -2.64 3.51 7.81
C PHE A 41 -1.41 2.83 8.44
N GLY A 42 -1.09 1.61 7.99
CA GLY A 42 0.06 0.90 8.55
C GLY A 42 0.69 -0.15 7.64
N LEU A 43 1.82 -0.65 8.10
CA LEU A 43 2.56 -1.77 7.53
C LEU A 43 2.84 -2.76 8.67
N LEU A 44 2.35 -3.99 8.52
CA LEU A 44 2.59 -5.09 9.46
C LEU A 44 3.69 -5.98 8.91
N ALA A 45 4.83 -6.02 9.59
CA ALA A 45 5.94 -6.93 9.32
C ALA A 45 5.86 -8.12 10.28
N ARG A 46 5.83 -9.35 9.75
CA ARG A 46 5.73 -10.60 10.52
C ARG A 46 7.08 -11.32 10.50
N PHE A 47 7.47 -11.85 11.65
CA PHE A 47 8.74 -12.53 11.86
C PHE A 47 8.50 -13.94 12.38
N GLY A 48 9.25 -14.89 11.81
CA GLY A 48 9.28 -16.30 12.24
C GLY A 48 10.62 -16.68 12.86
N ASP A 49 10.66 -17.87 13.46
CA ASP A 49 11.90 -18.58 13.83
C ASP A 49 12.86 -17.83 14.79
N GLY A 50 12.33 -16.97 15.67
CA GLY A 50 13.13 -16.29 16.69
C GLY A 50 12.30 -15.54 17.74
N PRO A 51 12.90 -15.21 18.91
CA PRO A 51 12.22 -14.48 19.96
C PRO A 51 11.99 -13.02 19.55
N ALA A 52 10.93 -12.43 20.11
CA ALA A 52 10.73 -10.99 20.03
C ALA A 52 11.90 -10.24 20.69
N PRO A 53 12.35 -9.10 20.12
CA PRO A 53 13.36 -8.28 20.78
C PRO A 53 12.79 -7.71 22.08
N ALA A 54 13.65 -7.49 23.08
CA ALA A 54 13.27 -6.71 24.25
C ALA A 54 12.84 -5.30 23.82
N LEU A 55 11.76 -4.78 24.42
CA LEU A 55 11.20 -3.48 24.04
C LEU A 55 12.22 -2.31 24.17
N PRO A 56 13.08 -2.24 25.20
CA PRO A 56 14.15 -1.24 25.25
C PRO A 56 15.14 -1.35 24.08
N ALA A 57 15.58 -2.56 23.72
CA ALA A 57 16.49 -2.76 22.60
C ALA A 57 15.85 -2.35 21.25
N LEU A 58 14.54 -2.60 21.08
CA LEU A 58 13.81 -2.13 19.90
C LEU A 58 13.73 -0.60 19.85
N ARG A 59 13.50 0.07 20.99
CA ARG A 59 13.51 1.54 21.12
C ARG A 59 14.86 2.14 20.74
N ASP A 60 15.95 1.61 21.28
CA ASP A 60 17.30 2.07 20.99
C ASP A 60 17.64 1.91 19.51
N ARG A 61 17.24 0.78 18.92
CA ARG A 61 17.43 0.51 17.51
C ARG A 61 16.66 1.47 16.62
N VAL A 62 15.39 1.75 16.95
CA VAL A 62 14.56 2.74 16.24
C VAL A 62 15.18 4.14 16.32
N ALA A 63 15.56 4.58 17.52
CA ALA A 63 16.22 5.87 17.71
C ALA A 63 17.52 5.96 16.89
N HIS A 64 18.37 4.95 16.98
CA HIS A 64 19.65 4.93 16.26
C HIS A 64 19.48 4.93 14.74
N ARG A 65 18.61 4.06 14.20
CA ARG A 65 18.45 3.88 12.75
C ARG A 65 17.66 5.02 12.11
N TRP A 66 16.68 5.61 12.79
CA TRP A 66 15.80 6.61 12.20
C TRP A 66 16.09 8.06 12.59
N ARG A 67 17.09 8.34 13.45
CA ARG A 67 17.48 9.70 13.87
C ARG A 67 17.72 10.71 12.73
N HIS A 68 18.09 10.23 11.55
CA HIS A 68 18.39 11.08 10.40
C HIS A 68 17.14 11.50 9.61
N HIS A 69 15.98 10.91 9.90
CA HIS A 69 14.72 11.21 9.23
C HIS A 69 14.00 12.38 9.91
N ALA A 70 14.34 13.60 9.52
CA ALA A 70 13.72 14.82 10.05
C ALA A 70 12.18 14.80 9.97
N ARG A 71 11.62 14.18 8.92
CA ARG A 71 10.17 14.03 8.71
C ARG A 71 9.47 13.30 9.85
N LEU A 72 10.14 12.39 10.56
CA LEU A 72 9.56 11.68 11.71
C LEU A 72 9.39 12.54 12.96
N ASN A 73 9.97 13.74 12.97
CA ASN A 73 9.82 14.71 14.05
C ASN A 73 8.69 15.72 13.78
N TRP A 74 7.99 15.63 12.65
CA TRP A 74 6.97 16.62 12.29
C TRP A 74 5.62 16.30 12.93
N SER A 75 5.01 17.31 13.54
CA SER A 75 3.65 17.24 14.08
C SER A 75 2.72 18.19 13.31
N SER A 76 1.42 17.91 13.35
CA SER A 76 0.42 18.82 12.77
C SER A 76 0.27 20.06 13.64
N GLY A 77 0.44 21.24 13.04
CA GLY A 77 0.16 22.51 13.67
C GLY A 77 -1.31 22.91 13.61
N THR A 78 -1.59 24.17 13.92
CA THR A 78 -2.91 24.75 13.65
C THR A 78 -3.14 24.86 12.13
N GLY A 79 -4.34 24.49 11.69
CA GLY A 79 -4.68 24.47 10.26
C GLY A 79 -3.88 23.43 9.46
N ARG A 80 -3.60 23.72 8.18
CA ARG A 80 -2.90 22.81 7.25
C ARG A 80 -1.40 23.08 7.24
N SER A 81 -0.76 22.98 8.40
CA SER A 81 0.67 23.24 8.56
C SER A 81 1.40 22.11 9.29
N TRP A 82 2.63 21.85 8.89
CA TRP A 82 3.59 21.02 9.60
C TRP A 82 4.41 21.88 10.55
N ILE A 83 4.55 21.44 11.79
CA ILE A 83 5.50 22.02 12.74
C ILE A 83 6.66 21.03 12.86
N PRO A 84 7.89 21.40 12.46
CA PRO A 84 9.07 20.63 12.78
C PRO A 84 9.21 20.56 14.31
N GLY A 85 9.04 19.36 14.88
CA GLY A 85 9.11 19.14 16.32
C GLY A 85 10.52 18.84 16.82
N GLN A 86 10.62 18.66 18.13
CA GLN A 86 11.81 18.11 18.77
C GLN A 86 12.10 16.68 18.25
N PRO A 87 13.33 16.16 18.39
CA PRO A 87 13.62 14.77 18.10
C PRO A 87 12.62 13.84 18.79
N PHE A 88 12.13 12.84 18.06
CA PHE A 88 11.17 11.88 18.61
C PHE A 88 11.80 11.11 19.78
N ASP A 89 11.03 10.93 20.86
CA ASP A 89 11.40 10.02 21.95
C ASP A 89 10.80 8.63 21.67
N PRO A 90 11.64 7.60 21.41
CA PRO A 90 11.15 6.26 21.08
C PRO A 90 10.26 5.65 22.18
N VAL A 91 10.35 6.10 23.44
CA VAL A 91 9.49 5.63 24.54
C VAL A 91 8.01 5.88 24.26
N HIS A 92 7.68 6.98 23.59
CA HIS A 92 6.30 7.36 23.26
C HIS A 92 5.78 6.75 21.95
N HIS A 93 6.70 6.36 21.07
CA HIS A 93 6.37 5.87 19.73
C HIS A 93 6.42 4.35 19.62
N VAL A 94 7.32 3.69 20.36
CA VAL A 94 7.53 2.23 20.29
C VAL A 94 6.96 1.57 21.55
N ASN A 95 5.91 0.79 21.34
CA ASN A 95 5.09 0.25 22.42
C ASN A 95 4.83 -1.25 22.22
N SER A 96 4.50 -1.96 23.30
CA SER A 96 4.02 -3.34 23.24
C SER A 96 2.63 -3.37 23.91
N PRO A 97 1.53 -3.26 23.15
CA PRO A 97 0.18 -3.26 23.72
C PRO A 97 -0.24 -4.66 24.21
N ASP A 98 -1.37 -4.72 24.92
CA ASP A 98 -1.93 -5.98 25.45
C ASP A 98 -2.22 -7.04 24.37
N ASN A 99 -2.09 -8.30 24.77
CA ASN A 99 -2.05 -9.44 23.86
C ASN A 99 -3.42 -10.07 23.53
N THR A 100 -4.54 -9.46 23.94
CA THR A 100 -5.87 -10.08 23.77
C THR A 100 -6.33 -10.13 22.31
N GLY A 101 -6.86 -11.27 21.87
CA GLY A 101 -7.43 -11.49 20.52
C GLY A 101 -6.42 -11.96 19.48
N SER A 102 -6.87 -12.08 18.22
CA SER A 102 -5.99 -12.46 17.10
C SER A 102 -5.05 -11.31 16.68
N LEU A 103 -4.04 -11.61 15.87
CA LEU A 103 -3.14 -10.59 15.32
C LEU A 103 -3.91 -9.61 14.42
N GLU A 104 -4.87 -10.12 13.65
CA GLU A 104 -5.81 -9.38 12.82
C GLU A 104 -6.64 -8.40 13.66
N GLU A 105 -7.21 -8.86 14.78
CA GLU A 105 -8.02 -8.04 15.68
C GLU A 105 -7.20 -6.96 16.38
N ARG A 106 -5.99 -7.31 16.87
CA ARG A 106 -5.05 -6.33 17.44
C ARG A 106 -4.68 -5.27 16.40
N THR A 107 -4.35 -5.70 15.19
CA THR A 107 -4.01 -4.82 14.07
C THR A 107 -5.17 -3.89 13.72
N ALA A 108 -6.39 -4.44 13.58
CA ALA A 108 -7.59 -3.68 13.27
C ALA A 108 -7.89 -2.61 14.33
N ARG A 109 -7.82 -2.96 15.62
CA ARG A 109 -7.99 -2.00 16.72
C ARG A 109 -6.94 -0.90 16.69
N LEU A 110 -5.69 -1.24 16.40
CA LEU A 110 -4.61 -0.25 16.35
C LEU A 110 -4.78 0.69 15.16
N ILE A 111 -5.06 0.22 13.95
CA ILE A 111 -5.22 1.12 12.78
C ILE A 111 -6.53 1.94 12.81
N ALA A 112 -7.50 1.57 13.64
CA ALA A 112 -8.73 2.33 13.85
C ALA A 112 -8.56 3.56 14.76
N ARG A 113 -7.45 3.65 15.51
CA ARG A 113 -7.23 4.72 16.49
C ARG A 113 -6.59 5.95 15.83
N PRO A 114 -7.18 7.16 15.89
CA PRO A 114 -6.52 8.36 15.40
C PRO A 114 -5.28 8.69 16.24
N PHE A 115 -4.34 9.45 15.67
CA PHE A 115 -3.25 10.05 16.44
C PHE A 115 -3.75 11.33 17.13
N GLY A 116 -3.45 11.48 18.41
CA GLY A 116 -3.70 12.71 19.15
C GLY A 116 -2.53 13.70 19.04
N PRO A 117 -2.80 15.03 19.04
CA PRO A 117 -1.75 16.05 19.15
C PRO A 117 -1.08 16.02 20.55
N PRO A 118 0.12 16.61 20.73
CA PRO A 118 0.96 17.30 19.74
C PRO A 118 2.13 16.45 19.19
N ARG A 119 2.12 15.13 19.40
CA ARG A 119 3.25 14.26 19.03
C ARG A 119 3.31 13.99 17.52
N PRO A 120 4.50 13.70 16.95
CA PRO A 120 4.59 13.24 15.57
C PRO A 120 3.66 12.04 15.32
N PRO A 121 2.83 12.03 14.27
CA PRO A 121 1.71 11.11 14.18
C PRO A 121 2.12 9.76 13.58
N TRP A 122 3.00 9.03 14.26
CA TRP A 122 3.41 7.68 13.94
C TRP A 122 3.72 6.87 15.21
N GLN A 123 3.53 5.55 15.15
CA GLN A 123 3.83 4.61 16.25
C GLN A 123 4.27 3.26 15.69
N MET A 124 5.14 2.58 16.42
CA MET A 124 5.48 1.17 16.21
C MET A 124 4.94 0.33 17.36
N HIS A 125 4.27 -0.76 17.04
CA HIS A 125 3.80 -1.73 18.03
C HIS A 125 4.49 -3.07 17.83
N LEU A 126 5.14 -3.55 18.88
CA LEU A 126 5.59 -4.94 18.99
C LEU A 126 4.40 -5.79 19.40
N LEU A 127 4.02 -6.73 18.55
CA LEU A 127 2.85 -7.60 18.73
C LEU A 127 3.31 -9.06 18.80
N PRO A 128 3.20 -9.72 19.95
CA PRO A 128 3.40 -11.17 20.04
C PRO A 128 2.44 -11.91 19.10
N ALA A 129 2.92 -13.00 18.50
CA ALA A 129 2.10 -13.88 17.69
C ALA A 129 1.81 -15.17 18.49
N PRO A 130 0.53 -15.56 18.68
CA PRO A 130 0.17 -16.73 19.48
C PRO A 130 0.78 -18.04 18.95
N GLU A 131 0.99 -18.13 17.63
CA GLU A 131 1.54 -19.30 16.94
C GLU A 131 3.08 -19.34 16.94
N GLY A 132 3.73 -18.44 17.68
CA GLY A 132 5.18 -18.27 17.70
C GLY A 132 5.67 -17.08 16.84
N GLY A 133 6.85 -16.58 17.17
CA GLY A 133 7.40 -15.36 16.56
C GLY A 133 6.70 -14.07 17.04
N PHE A 134 6.75 -13.03 16.22
CA PHE A 134 6.16 -11.73 16.53
C PHE A 134 5.88 -10.92 15.27
N ALA A 135 5.21 -9.78 15.43
CA ALA A 135 5.01 -8.81 14.38
C ALA A 135 5.36 -7.40 14.86
N LEU A 136 5.82 -6.56 13.93
CA LEU A 136 5.95 -5.13 14.11
C LEU A 136 4.87 -4.44 13.26
N LEU A 137 3.95 -3.73 13.92
CA LEU A 137 3.01 -2.84 13.24
C LEU A 137 3.56 -1.42 13.27
N LEU A 138 4.02 -0.92 12.13
CA LEU A 138 4.30 0.51 11.95
C LEU A 138 3.03 1.19 11.44
N ARG A 139 2.43 2.07 12.24
CA ARG A 139 1.29 2.89 11.87
C ARG A 139 1.67 4.37 11.81
N ALA A 140 1.07 5.11 10.88
CA ALA A 140 1.26 6.54 10.75
C ALA A 140 -0.01 7.22 10.26
N HIS A 141 -0.14 8.52 10.51
CA HIS A 141 -1.13 9.33 9.83
C HIS A 141 -0.70 9.52 8.37
N HIS A 142 -1.60 9.28 7.43
CA HIS A 142 -1.26 9.23 6.01
C HIS A 142 -0.71 10.56 5.47
N ALA A 143 -1.10 11.70 6.05
CA ALA A 143 -0.49 12.99 5.70
C ALA A 143 1.04 13.03 5.94
N LEU A 144 1.57 12.27 6.91
CA LEU A 144 2.99 12.28 7.23
C LEU A 144 3.80 11.44 6.24
N LEU A 145 3.33 10.23 5.93
CA LEU A 145 4.04 9.18 5.22
C LEU A 145 3.11 8.44 4.25
N ASP A 146 3.67 7.96 3.13
CA ASP A 146 3.00 6.99 2.25
C ASP A 146 3.46 5.54 2.48
N GLY A 147 2.87 4.59 1.75
CA GLY A 147 3.22 3.17 1.85
C GLY A 147 4.68 2.85 1.51
N ARG A 148 5.29 3.58 0.58
CA ARG A 148 6.70 3.39 0.24
C ARG A 148 7.60 3.87 1.38
N SER A 149 7.25 4.98 2.03
CA SER A 149 7.94 5.50 3.20
C SER A 149 7.91 4.50 4.37
N LEU A 150 6.75 3.89 4.67
CA LEU A 150 6.69 2.85 5.72
C LEU A 150 7.58 1.64 5.39
N LEU A 151 7.57 1.21 4.12
CA LEU A 151 8.42 0.11 3.68
C LEU A 151 9.91 0.45 3.82
N THR A 152 10.32 1.66 3.42
CA THR A 152 11.70 2.14 3.58
C THR A 152 12.11 2.13 5.06
N LEU A 153 11.27 2.67 5.95
CA LEU A 153 11.54 2.69 7.40
C LEU A 153 11.69 1.29 7.98
N VAL A 154 10.78 0.36 7.64
CA VAL A 154 10.90 -1.03 8.06
C VAL A 154 12.18 -1.66 7.50
N GLN A 155 12.51 -1.46 6.22
CA GLN A 155 13.73 -2.01 5.61
C GLN A 155 15.02 -1.53 6.29
N GLU A 156 15.09 -0.25 6.66
CA GLU A 156 16.23 0.35 7.37
C GLU A 156 16.38 -0.13 8.81
N LEU A 157 15.25 -0.48 9.44
CA LEU A 157 15.24 -1.05 10.77
C LEU A 157 15.86 -2.43 10.79
N LEU A 158 15.67 -3.24 9.73
CA LEU A 158 16.08 -4.64 9.69
C LEU A 158 17.57 -4.85 9.35
N ASP A 159 18.07 -6.02 9.75
CA ASP A 159 19.38 -6.54 9.35
C ASP A 159 19.27 -7.17 7.96
N GLY A 160 20.24 -6.92 7.09
CA GLY A 160 20.26 -7.43 5.71
C GLY A 160 20.78 -6.42 4.69
N PRO A 161 20.84 -6.81 3.40
CA PRO A 161 21.39 -5.98 2.35
C PRO A 161 20.64 -4.64 2.24
N ARG A 162 21.40 -3.55 2.13
CA ARG A 162 20.83 -2.22 1.90
C ARG A 162 20.08 -2.20 0.57
N PHE A 163 18.96 -1.50 0.56
CA PHE A 163 18.17 -1.32 -0.66
C PHE A 163 19.00 -0.51 -1.67
N ALA A 164 19.21 -1.07 -2.86
CA ALA A 164 19.62 -0.29 -4.02
C ALA A 164 18.34 0.26 -4.69
N PRO A 165 18.20 1.58 -4.91
CA PRO A 165 17.11 2.10 -5.71
C PRO A 165 17.12 1.41 -7.07
N ALA A 166 15.96 0.86 -7.45
CA ALA A 166 15.83 0.26 -8.75
C ALA A 166 16.00 1.36 -9.80
N ARG A 167 17.00 1.24 -10.68
CA ARG A 167 16.97 1.95 -11.96
C ARG A 167 15.69 1.51 -12.65
N ARG A 168 14.71 2.41 -12.76
CA ARG A 168 13.53 2.12 -13.56
C ARG A 168 14.03 1.93 -15.00
N GLY A 169 13.77 0.76 -15.57
CA GLY A 169 14.03 0.56 -17.00
C GLY A 169 13.35 1.69 -17.75
N ARG A 170 14.01 2.27 -18.75
CA ARG A 170 13.39 3.22 -19.67
C ARG A 170 12.12 2.54 -20.19
N ASP A 171 10.96 2.94 -19.69
CA ASP A 171 9.68 2.59 -20.30
C ASP A 171 9.85 2.94 -21.79
N GLY A 172 9.71 1.93 -22.66
CA GLY A 172 10.26 1.96 -24.02
C GLY A 172 9.95 3.25 -24.78
N GLU A 173 10.87 3.64 -25.66
CA GLU A 173 10.90 4.83 -26.54
C GLU A 173 9.66 5.08 -27.44
N GLY A 174 8.53 4.42 -27.21
CA GLY A 174 7.26 4.61 -27.92
C GLY A 174 6.13 5.27 -27.12
N ALA A 175 6.33 5.63 -25.84
CA ALA A 175 5.29 6.29 -25.06
C ALA A 175 5.08 7.73 -25.56
N ARG A 176 3.93 7.98 -26.20
CA ARG A 176 3.50 9.35 -26.57
C ARG A 176 3.50 10.19 -25.30
N ARG A 177 4.38 11.20 -25.21
CA ARG A 177 4.43 12.17 -24.10
C ARG A 177 3.01 12.62 -23.74
N HIS A 178 2.48 12.13 -22.61
CA HIS A 178 1.15 12.54 -22.15
C HIS A 178 1.22 14.01 -21.70
N ARG A 179 0.66 14.92 -22.52
CA ARG A 179 0.75 16.38 -22.34
C ARG A 179 -0.19 16.95 -21.26
N GLY A 180 -0.99 16.13 -20.58
CA GLY A 180 -1.87 16.58 -19.50
C GLY A 180 -2.97 15.56 -19.17
N PRO A 181 -3.75 15.81 -18.10
CA PRO A 181 -4.94 15.02 -17.80
C PRO A 181 -5.93 15.14 -18.97
N GLY A 182 -6.36 14.01 -19.52
CA GLY A 182 -7.35 13.99 -20.59
C GLY A 182 -8.75 14.20 -20.03
N LEU A 183 -9.74 14.52 -20.89
CA LEU A 183 -11.15 14.61 -20.46
C LEU A 183 -11.62 13.31 -19.76
N GLY A 184 -11.11 12.16 -20.20
CA GLY A 184 -11.36 10.85 -19.59
C GLY A 184 -10.74 10.63 -18.20
N ASP A 185 -9.87 11.52 -17.71
CA ASP A 185 -9.39 11.52 -16.31
C ASP A 185 -10.41 12.13 -15.34
N VAL A 186 -11.31 12.97 -15.86
CA VAL A 186 -12.31 13.71 -15.07
C VAL A 186 -13.69 13.07 -15.18
N LEU A 187 -14.02 12.39 -16.28
CA LEU A 187 -15.30 11.69 -16.44
C LEU A 187 -15.51 10.58 -15.39
N PRO A 188 -16.77 10.28 -14.99
CA PRO A 188 -17.07 9.14 -14.13
C PRO A 188 -16.47 7.86 -14.70
N GLY A 189 -15.75 7.13 -13.86
CA GLY A 189 -15.03 5.91 -14.27
C GLY A 189 -15.30 4.74 -13.35
N GLY A 190 -15.79 5.01 -12.15
CA GLY A 190 -16.32 4.03 -11.21
C GLY A 190 -17.85 4.00 -11.24
N ARG A 191 -18.41 2.95 -10.65
CA ARG A 191 -19.81 2.87 -10.28
C ARG A 191 -19.92 2.43 -8.83
N PRO A 192 -21.00 2.80 -8.13
CA PRO A 192 -21.25 2.30 -6.80
C PRO A 192 -21.47 0.78 -6.81
N LEU A 193 -20.74 0.08 -5.96
CA LEU A 193 -20.96 -1.29 -5.52
C LEU A 193 -21.87 -1.36 -4.27
N PRO A 194 -22.48 -2.52 -3.95
CA PRO A 194 -23.46 -2.67 -2.87
C PRO A 194 -22.95 -2.34 -1.46
N PHE A 195 -21.63 -2.35 -1.26
CA PHE A 195 -21.03 -2.06 0.04
C PHE A 195 -20.72 -0.57 0.25
N HIS A 196 -20.88 0.32 -0.74
CA HIS A 196 -20.63 1.74 -0.48
C HIS A 196 -21.68 2.35 0.44
N GLY A 197 -21.22 3.27 1.27
CA GLY A 197 -22.04 3.98 2.23
C GLY A 197 -21.16 4.63 3.30
N PRO A 198 -21.76 5.12 4.38
CA PRO A 198 -21.02 5.59 5.55
C PRO A 198 -20.04 4.50 6.04
N VAL A 199 -18.82 4.91 6.33
CA VAL A 199 -17.75 4.01 6.79
C VAL A 199 -17.66 4.12 8.31
N ASP A 200 -17.78 3.00 9.01
CA ASP A 200 -17.73 3.02 10.48
C ASP A 200 -16.30 3.25 11.02
N ALA A 201 -16.18 3.60 12.31
CA ALA A 201 -14.89 3.93 12.94
C ALA A 201 -14.04 2.68 13.27
N ARG A 202 -14.66 1.50 13.39
CA ARG A 202 -13.98 0.25 13.66
C ARG A 202 -13.42 -0.31 12.35
N ARG A 203 -12.53 -1.30 12.47
CA ARG A 203 -11.89 -1.93 11.32
C ARG A 203 -12.01 -3.44 11.44
N ALA A 204 -11.99 -4.10 10.29
CA ALA A 204 -11.70 -5.52 10.18
C ALA A 204 -10.56 -5.69 9.18
N VAL A 205 -9.63 -6.59 9.51
CA VAL A 205 -8.43 -6.85 8.71
C VAL A 205 -8.30 -8.35 8.56
N ALA A 206 -7.92 -8.79 7.37
CA ALA A 206 -7.50 -10.16 7.14
C ALA A 206 -6.50 -10.21 6.00
N TRP A 207 -5.68 -11.26 5.96
CA TRP A 207 -4.72 -11.46 4.90
C TRP A 207 -4.58 -12.92 4.52
N SER A 208 -4.06 -13.17 3.32
CA SER A 208 -3.66 -14.49 2.85
C SER A 208 -2.29 -14.42 2.17
N ARG A 209 -1.55 -15.52 2.20
CA ARG A 209 -0.26 -15.63 1.51
C ARG A 209 -0.41 -16.38 0.19
N VAL A 210 0.24 -15.86 -0.83
CA VAL A 210 0.40 -16.46 -2.16
C VAL A 210 1.88 -16.78 -2.32
N THR A 211 2.18 -18.01 -2.71
CA THR A 211 3.55 -18.46 -2.95
C THR A 211 4.13 -17.81 -4.20
N ALA A 212 5.46 -17.79 -4.31
CA ALA A 212 6.13 -17.32 -5.51
C ALA A 212 5.72 -18.11 -6.76
N GLY A 213 5.53 -19.43 -6.63
CA GLY A 213 5.10 -20.31 -7.71
C GLY A 213 3.68 -20.01 -8.19
N GLU A 214 2.71 -19.86 -7.27
CA GLU A 214 1.33 -19.50 -7.61
C GLU A 214 1.27 -18.17 -8.38
N LEU A 215 2.01 -17.14 -7.91
CA LEU A 215 2.04 -15.84 -8.57
C LEU A 215 2.79 -15.90 -9.91
N ALA A 216 3.88 -16.66 -10.01
CA ALA A 216 4.63 -16.82 -11.25
C ALA A 216 3.76 -17.50 -12.32
N ALA A 217 3.09 -18.61 -11.98
CA ALA A 217 2.20 -19.31 -12.91
C ALA A 217 1.10 -18.38 -13.46
N ALA A 218 0.47 -17.58 -12.60
CA ALA A 218 -0.54 -16.61 -13.02
C ALA A 218 0.01 -15.54 -13.97
N ARG A 219 1.28 -15.14 -13.80
CA ARG A 219 1.93 -14.16 -14.68
C ARG A 219 2.27 -14.73 -16.05
N GLU A 220 2.55 -16.03 -16.16
CA GLU A 220 2.83 -16.70 -17.44
C GLU A 220 1.56 -17.16 -18.19
N ALA A 221 0.36 -16.88 -17.66
CA ALA A 221 -0.89 -17.42 -18.19
C ALA A 221 -1.31 -16.86 -19.56
N LEU A 222 -0.70 -15.76 -20.03
CA LEU A 222 -1.07 -15.11 -21.29
C LEU A 222 -0.14 -15.50 -22.44
N PRO A 223 -0.67 -15.83 -23.64
CA PRO A 223 0.14 -16.05 -24.84
C PRO A 223 0.94 -14.82 -25.28
N SER A 224 0.49 -13.61 -24.92
CA SER A 224 1.18 -12.34 -25.22
C SER A 224 2.44 -12.13 -24.39
N GLY A 225 2.80 -13.09 -23.53
CA GLY A 225 3.97 -13.04 -22.66
C GLY A 225 3.61 -12.69 -21.22
N ARG A 226 4.67 -12.60 -20.41
CA ARG A 226 4.59 -12.45 -18.96
C ARG A 226 3.84 -11.19 -18.55
N ALA A 227 2.71 -11.36 -17.86
CA ALA A 227 1.94 -10.28 -17.25
C ALA A 227 2.66 -9.69 -16.03
N SER A 228 2.37 -8.43 -15.74
CA SER A 228 2.83 -7.80 -14.49
C SER A 228 2.11 -8.40 -13.28
N ALA A 229 2.77 -8.42 -12.12
CA ALA A 229 2.12 -8.88 -10.89
C ALA A 229 0.91 -8.01 -10.51
N ASN A 230 0.96 -6.71 -10.82
CA ASN A 230 -0.16 -5.80 -10.60
C ASN A 230 -1.35 -6.13 -11.52
N ALA A 231 -1.12 -6.54 -12.77
CA ALA A 231 -2.19 -6.98 -13.66
C ALA A 231 -2.86 -8.26 -13.14
N VAL A 232 -2.07 -9.23 -12.64
CA VAL A 232 -2.59 -10.43 -11.97
C VAL A 232 -3.42 -10.06 -10.74
N PHE A 233 -2.90 -9.19 -9.88
CA PHE A 233 -3.60 -8.72 -8.69
C PHE A 233 -4.95 -8.06 -9.02
N LEU A 234 -4.99 -7.11 -9.97
CA LEU A 234 -6.22 -6.43 -10.35
C LEU A 234 -7.23 -7.37 -11.03
N ALA A 235 -6.77 -8.30 -11.86
CA ALA A 235 -7.63 -9.31 -12.48
C ALA A 235 -8.21 -10.29 -11.44
N ALA A 236 -7.42 -10.65 -10.43
CA ALA A 236 -7.87 -11.46 -9.31
C ALA A 236 -8.86 -10.70 -8.43
N THR A 237 -8.64 -9.42 -8.14
CA THR A 237 -9.59 -8.57 -7.41
C THR A 237 -10.93 -8.48 -8.12
N ALA A 238 -10.94 -8.30 -9.44
CA ALA A 238 -12.17 -8.30 -10.24
C ALA A 238 -12.94 -9.64 -10.15
N GLY A 239 -12.23 -10.76 -10.08
CA GLY A 239 -12.81 -12.09 -9.87
C GLY A 239 -13.33 -12.28 -8.43
N ALA A 240 -12.53 -11.92 -7.43
CA ALA A 240 -12.85 -12.08 -6.02
C ALA A 240 -14.07 -11.25 -5.61
N LEU A 241 -14.20 -10.01 -6.11
CA LEU A 241 -15.40 -9.20 -5.88
C LEU A 241 -16.66 -9.86 -6.46
N ARG A 242 -16.55 -10.50 -7.63
CA ARG A 242 -17.66 -11.25 -8.24
C ARG A 242 -17.99 -12.49 -7.41
N GLY A 243 -16.99 -13.29 -7.04
CA GLY A 243 -17.17 -14.51 -6.22
C GLY A 243 -17.73 -14.20 -4.83
N ALA A 244 -17.44 -13.02 -4.29
CA ALA A 244 -18.01 -12.54 -3.04
C ALA A 244 -19.45 -12.01 -3.17
N GLY A 245 -20.00 -11.87 -4.39
CA GLY A 245 -21.29 -11.20 -4.63
C GLY A 245 -21.23 -9.68 -4.45
N ALA A 246 -20.03 -9.11 -4.33
CA ALA A 246 -19.79 -7.70 -4.02
C ALA A 246 -19.95 -6.76 -5.25
N THR A 247 -20.32 -7.30 -6.42
CA THR A 247 -20.58 -6.53 -7.65
C THR A 247 -22.06 -6.19 -7.89
N GLY A 248 -22.95 -6.60 -6.97
CA GLY A 248 -24.40 -6.36 -7.06
C GLY A 248 -25.11 -7.26 -8.08
N ARG A 249 -26.38 -6.94 -8.34
CA ARG A 249 -27.30 -7.75 -9.20
C ARG A 249 -26.88 -7.83 -10.67
N LEU A 250 -26.10 -6.86 -11.14
CA LEU A 250 -25.64 -6.78 -12.54
C LEU A 250 -24.11 -6.84 -12.59
N PRO A 251 -23.50 -8.01 -12.30
CA PRO A 251 -22.05 -8.18 -12.18
C PRO A 251 -21.32 -8.16 -13.54
N PHE A 252 -22.06 -8.19 -14.64
CA PHE A 252 -21.54 -8.13 -16.01
C PHE A 252 -21.44 -6.69 -16.55
N LEU A 253 -22.04 -5.70 -15.88
CA LEU A 253 -21.95 -4.30 -16.29
C LEU A 253 -20.52 -3.77 -16.12
N PRO A 254 -20.01 -2.99 -17.10
CA PRO A 254 -18.75 -2.28 -16.96
C PRO A 254 -18.86 -1.15 -15.92
N GLY A 255 -17.74 -0.51 -15.63
CA GLY A 255 -17.69 0.66 -14.73
C GLY A 255 -17.23 0.33 -13.31
N VAL A 256 -16.87 -0.91 -12.99
CA VAL A 256 -16.06 -1.15 -11.78
C VAL A 256 -14.63 -0.70 -12.07
N SER A 257 -14.10 0.21 -11.26
CA SER A 257 -12.77 0.78 -11.48
C SER A 257 -11.98 0.84 -10.19
N ALA A 258 -10.73 0.39 -10.22
CA ALA A 258 -9.82 0.46 -9.11
C ALA A 258 -9.04 1.78 -9.15
N MET A 259 -8.98 2.48 -8.03
CA MET A 259 -7.97 3.51 -7.79
C MET A 259 -6.66 2.82 -7.43
N VAL A 260 -5.58 3.10 -8.15
CA VAL A 260 -4.26 2.49 -7.94
C VAL A 260 -3.24 3.59 -7.67
N PRO A 261 -2.62 3.62 -6.48
CA PRO A 261 -1.53 4.55 -6.20
C PRO A 261 -0.27 4.12 -6.96
N VAL A 262 0.39 5.09 -7.58
CA VAL A 262 1.62 4.93 -8.37
C VAL A 262 2.67 5.87 -7.77
N ASP A 263 3.80 5.30 -7.35
CA ASP A 263 4.94 6.06 -6.84
C ASP A 263 5.50 6.99 -7.92
N VAL A 264 5.66 8.27 -7.58
CA VAL A 264 6.17 9.31 -8.49
C VAL A 264 7.54 9.84 -8.09
N ARG A 265 8.18 9.30 -7.03
CA ARG A 265 9.57 9.64 -6.65
C ARG A 265 10.51 9.51 -7.84
N ALA A 266 11.53 10.35 -7.93
CA ALA A 266 12.65 10.07 -8.83
C ALA A 266 13.44 8.85 -8.33
N ASP A 267 14.23 8.23 -9.21
CA ASP A 267 14.98 7.02 -8.84
C ASP A 267 16.05 7.33 -7.77
N GLU A 268 16.59 8.55 -7.77
CA GLU A 268 17.52 9.08 -6.76
C GLU A 268 16.87 9.36 -5.40
N ASP A 269 15.57 9.66 -5.38
CA ASP A 269 14.79 9.98 -4.17
C ASP A 269 14.15 8.73 -3.54
N GLY A 270 14.63 7.53 -3.85
CA GLY A 270 14.00 6.27 -3.44
C GLY A 270 13.87 6.06 -1.93
N ALA A 271 14.63 6.81 -1.12
CA ALA A 271 14.60 6.81 0.35
C ALA A 271 13.84 8.02 0.94
N LEU A 272 13.35 8.95 0.11
CA LEU A 272 12.67 10.16 0.57
C LEU A 272 11.33 9.81 1.25
N LEU A 273 11.18 10.24 2.50
CA LEU A 273 9.97 10.09 3.28
C LEU A 273 8.97 11.21 2.99
N GLY A 274 7.69 10.86 2.95
CA GLY A 274 6.59 11.78 2.67
C GLY A 274 5.58 11.17 1.70
N ASN A 275 4.60 11.96 1.27
CA ASN A 275 3.66 11.52 0.24
C ASN A 275 4.18 11.86 -1.16
N HIS A 276 4.61 10.83 -1.89
CA HIS A 276 5.11 10.98 -3.26
C HIS A 276 4.47 9.94 -4.18
N TYR A 277 3.14 9.93 -4.24
CA TYR A 277 2.39 9.09 -5.16
C TYR A 277 1.28 9.91 -5.85
N ALA A 278 0.81 9.38 -6.97
CA ALA A 278 -0.41 9.84 -7.62
C ALA A 278 -1.36 8.65 -7.80
N THR A 279 -2.61 8.90 -8.16
CA THR A 279 -3.63 7.85 -8.30
C THR A 279 -4.09 7.71 -9.74
N VAL A 280 -4.03 6.50 -10.28
CA VAL A 280 -4.56 6.21 -11.61
C VAL A 280 -5.74 5.26 -11.50
N ARG A 281 -6.77 5.51 -12.31
CA ARG A 281 -7.95 4.65 -12.40
C ARG A 281 -7.70 3.52 -13.38
N VAL A 282 -7.91 2.28 -12.92
CA VAL A 282 -7.75 1.08 -13.72
C VAL A 282 -9.09 0.34 -13.78
N PRO A 283 -9.69 0.14 -14.97
CA PRO A 283 -10.95 -0.58 -15.08
C PRO A 283 -10.77 -2.04 -14.66
N LEU A 284 -11.68 -2.54 -13.84
CA LEU A 284 -11.78 -3.94 -13.46
C LEU A 284 -12.75 -4.66 -14.42
N PRO A 285 -12.27 -5.57 -15.27
CA PRO A 285 -13.08 -6.15 -16.33
C PRO A 285 -14.17 -7.08 -15.78
N PRO A 286 -15.42 -7.01 -16.30
CA PRO A 286 -16.54 -7.81 -15.80
C PRO A 286 -16.55 -9.24 -16.33
N HIS A 287 -15.46 -9.73 -16.92
CA HIS A 287 -15.41 -11.06 -17.53
C HIS A 287 -15.47 -12.15 -16.45
N ALA A 288 -16.29 -13.19 -16.67
CA ALA A 288 -16.36 -14.35 -15.78
C ALA A 288 -15.13 -15.27 -15.88
N ARG A 289 -14.49 -15.35 -17.05
CA ARG A 289 -13.31 -16.21 -17.29
C ARG A 289 -12.01 -15.52 -16.82
N PRO A 290 -11.17 -16.17 -15.97
CA PRO A 290 -9.95 -15.58 -15.42
C PRO A 290 -8.98 -15.04 -16.49
N HIS A 291 -8.61 -15.85 -17.49
CA HIS A 291 -7.67 -15.44 -18.54
C HIS A 291 -8.15 -14.21 -19.33
N ARG A 292 -9.47 -14.06 -19.57
CA ARG A 292 -10.03 -12.88 -20.24
C ARG A 292 -9.91 -11.63 -19.37
N ARG A 293 -10.10 -11.75 -18.04
CA ARG A 293 -9.85 -10.64 -17.12
C ARG A 293 -8.39 -10.20 -17.16
N LEU A 294 -7.46 -11.15 -17.04
CA LEU A 294 -6.03 -10.85 -17.05
C LEU A 294 -5.59 -10.23 -18.39
N ALA A 295 -6.04 -10.78 -19.52
CA ALA A 295 -5.72 -10.23 -20.84
C ALA A 295 -6.28 -8.80 -21.02
N ALA A 296 -7.46 -8.50 -20.48
CA ALA A 296 -8.04 -7.16 -20.55
C ALA A 296 -7.26 -6.15 -19.69
N VAL A 297 -6.91 -6.51 -18.45
CA VAL A 297 -6.11 -5.66 -17.56
C VAL A 297 -4.70 -5.47 -18.13
N ASP A 298 -4.01 -6.54 -18.51
CA ASP A 298 -2.64 -6.48 -19.04
C ASP A 298 -2.57 -5.63 -20.31
N ARG A 299 -3.49 -5.81 -21.26
CA ARG A 299 -3.60 -4.96 -22.46
C ARG A 299 -3.86 -3.50 -22.12
N TRP A 300 -4.69 -3.22 -21.12
CA TRP A 300 -4.93 -1.85 -20.68
C TRP A 300 -3.67 -1.25 -20.05
N THR A 301 -3.02 -1.97 -19.13
CA THR A 301 -1.81 -1.53 -18.44
C THR A 301 -0.63 -1.31 -19.39
N ARG A 302 -0.46 -2.13 -20.43
CA ARG A 302 0.61 -1.92 -21.43
C ARG A 302 0.36 -0.73 -22.35
N ARG A 303 -0.91 -0.42 -22.63
CA ARG A 303 -1.28 0.74 -23.47
C ARG A 303 -1.17 2.05 -22.72
N VAL A 304 -1.46 2.03 -21.42
CA VAL A 304 -1.43 3.21 -20.57
C VAL A 304 -0.05 3.34 -19.93
N ALA A 305 0.68 4.39 -20.26
CA ALA A 305 1.91 4.76 -19.54
C ALA A 305 1.56 5.24 -18.12
N LEU A 306 1.28 4.28 -17.22
CA LEU A 306 0.77 4.52 -15.87
C LEU A 306 1.61 5.54 -15.09
N HIS A 307 2.94 5.40 -15.13
CA HIS A 307 3.85 6.32 -14.45
C HIS A 307 3.82 7.73 -15.06
N GLU A 308 3.76 7.86 -16.38
CA GLU A 308 3.67 9.18 -17.02
C GLU A 308 2.36 9.88 -16.67
N ARG A 309 1.25 9.13 -16.69
CA ARG A 309 -0.07 9.64 -16.30
C ARG A 309 -0.11 10.04 -14.82
N ALA A 310 0.48 9.24 -13.94
CA ALA A 310 0.65 9.55 -12.53
C ALA A 310 1.48 10.83 -12.32
N ARG A 311 2.61 10.97 -13.01
CA ARG A 311 3.45 12.18 -12.96
C ARG A 311 2.74 13.41 -13.52
N ALA A 312 1.92 13.27 -14.56
CA ALA A 312 1.12 14.36 -15.09
C ALA A 312 0.04 14.82 -14.08
N GLN A 313 -0.64 13.87 -13.44
CA GLN A 313 -1.61 14.16 -12.38
C GLN A 313 -0.95 14.82 -11.16
N ALA A 314 0.19 14.30 -10.69
CA ALA A 314 0.93 14.87 -9.57
C ALA A 314 1.33 16.33 -9.84
N ARG A 315 1.81 16.64 -11.06
CA ARG A 315 2.11 18.02 -11.48
C ARG A 315 0.87 18.91 -11.50
N ALA A 316 -0.25 18.40 -11.98
CA ALA A 316 -1.51 19.15 -12.00
C ALA A 316 -1.99 19.48 -10.58
N VAL A 317 -1.95 18.51 -9.66
CA VAL A 317 -2.32 18.70 -8.25
C VAL A 317 -1.36 19.68 -7.57
N ALA A 318 -0.05 19.54 -7.77
CA ALA A 318 0.93 20.48 -7.25
C ALA A 318 0.69 21.93 -7.72
N GLY A 319 0.29 22.10 -8.99
CA GLY A 319 -0.09 23.41 -9.55
C GLY A 319 -1.38 24.01 -9.00
N THR A 320 -2.17 23.25 -8.22
CA THR A 320 -3.38 23.75 -7.55
C THR A 320 -3.14 24.20 -6.10
N ALA A 321 -1.91 24.09 -5.60
CA ALA A 321 -1.53 24.49 -4.25
C ALA A 321 -1.91 25.96 -3.99
N GLY A 322 -2.68 26.22 -2.92
CA GLY A 322 -2.95 27.58 -2.45
C GLY A 322 -4.21 28.27 -2.97
N ARG A 323 -5.11 27.59 -3.71
CA ARG A 323 -6.43 28.14 -4.08
C ARG A 323 -7.60 27.39 -3.40
N PRO A 324 -7.74 27.45 -2.06
CA PRO A 324 -8.89 26.88 -1.40
C PRO A 324 -10.16 27.58 -1.88
N GLY A 325 -10.98 26.87 -2.64
CA GLY A 325 -12.21 27.42 -3.23
C GLY A 325 -13.31 26.37 -3.35
N PRO A 326 -14.57 26.78 -3.60
CA PRO A 326 -15.70 25.87 -3.77
C PRO A 326 -15.44 24.78 -4.82
N LEU A 327 -14.79 25.13 -5.94
CA LEU A 327 -14.45 24.20 -7.02
C LEU A 327 -13.47 23.11 -6.56
N THR A 328 -12.37 23.48 -5.89
CA THR A 328 -11.39 22.52 -5.37
C THR A 328 -12.00 21.56 -4.34
N ARG A 329 -12.93 22.04 -3.51
CA ARG A 329 -13.69 21.20 -2.57
C ARG A 329 -14.64 20.25 -3.29
N ALA A 330 -15.32 20.73 -4.33
CA ALA A 330 -16.19 19.89 -5.15
C ALA A 330 -15.40 18.79 -5.87
N LEU A 331 -14.23 19.12 -6.42
CA LEU A 331 -13.33 18.14 -7.05
C LEU A 331 -12.83 17.10 -6.04
N GLY A 332 -12.47 17.53 -4.82
CA GLY A 332 -12.09 16.62 -3.73
C GLY A 332 -13.21 15.63 -3.41
N ARG A 333 -14.44 16.12 -3.18
CA ARG A 333 -15.62 15.26 -2.94
C ARG A 333 -15.90 14.30 -4.11
N TYR A 334 -15.67 14.76 -5.33
CA TYR A 334 -15.82 13.90 -6.51
C TYR A 334 -14.79 12.78 -6.53
N VAL A 335 -13.50 13.07 -6.28
CA VAL A 335 -12.43 12.07 -6.21
C VAL A 335 -12.67 11.05 -5.09
N ASP A 336 -13.25 11.48 -3.97
CA ASP A 336 -13.66 10.59 -2.87
C ASP A 336 -14.91 9.77 -3.20
N SER A 337 -15.70 10.15 -4.21
CA SER A 337 -16.96 9.46 -4.53
C SER A 337 -16.75 8.10 -5.22
N SER A 338 -17.73 7.22 -5.07
CA SER A 338 -17.77 5.92 -5.77
C SER A 338 -17.99 6.03 -7.29
N LEU A 339 -18.32 7.23 -7.79
CA LEU A 339 -18.40 7.54 -9.23
C LEU A 339 -17.02 7.77 -9.84
N TYR A 340 -16.05 8.22 -9.04
CA TYR A 340 -14.68 8.38 -9.52
C TYR A 340 -13.97 7.03 -9.63
N SER A 341 -14.04 6.22 -8.57
CA SER A 341 -13.52 4.84 -8.52
C SER A 341 -14.39 3.98 -7.61
N SER A 342 -14.44 2.66 -7.81
CA SER A 342 -15.25 1.72 -7.02
C SER A 342 -14.52 1.15 -5.79
N LEU A 343 -13.19 1.16 -5.76
CA LEU A 343 -12.38 0.73 -4.62
C LEU A 343 -10.92 1.14 -4.79
N LEU A 344 -10.18 1.17 -3.69
CA LEU A 344 -8.72 1.31 -3.70
C LEU A 344 -8.05 -0.07 -3.81
N CYS A 345 -7.14 -0.20 -4.77
CA CYS A 345 -6.26 -1.36 -4.94
C CYS A 345 -4.80 -0.90 -4.83
N SER A 346 -4.14 -1.22 -3.72
CA SER A 346 -2.76 -0.79 -3.47
C SER A 346 -1.77 -1.94 -3.64
N SER A 347 -0.62 -1.70 -4.27
CA SER A 347 0.41 -2.73 -4.43
C SER A 347 1.78 -2.19 -4.06
N LEU A 348 2.53 -2.93 -3.25
CA LEU A 348 3.95 -2.67 -2.96
C LEU A 348 4.79 -3.89 -3.31
N SER A 349 6.08 -3.67 -3.56
CA SER A 349 7.05 -4.75 -3.75
C SER A 349 8.28 -4.43 -2.93
N ASP A 350 8.57 -5.30 -1.95
CA ASP A 350 9.88 -5.37 -1.34
C ASP A 350 10.84 -6.01 -2.35
N ARG A 351 11.95 -5.33 -2.60
CA ARG A 351 13.01 -5.76 -3.52
C ARG A 351 14.35 -5.88 -2.80
N GLY A 352 14.35 -5.84 -1.46
CA GLY A 352 15.54 -6.16 -0.68
C GLY A 352 15.95 -7.62 -0.86
N GLY A 353 17.06 -8.02 -0.25
CA GLY A 353 17.32 -9.45 -0.02
C GLY A 353 16.56 -9.96 1.21
N PRO A 354 16.81 -11.20 1.65
CA PRO A 354 16.38 -11.70 2.95
C PRO A 354 16.77 -10.73 4.08
N ARG A 355 15.86 -10.50 5.01
CA ARG A 355 16.05 -9.59 6.15
C ARG A 355 15.65 -10.24 7.45
N THR A 356 16.33 -9.86 8.52
CA THR A 356 16.05 -10.35 9.88
C THR A 356 15.94 -9.20 10.88
N LEU A 357 15.40 -9.49 12.05
CA LEU A 357 15.56 -8.65 13.23
C LEU A 357 16.20 -9.50 14.32
N GLY A 358 17.51 -9.33 14.54
CA GLY A 358 18.28 -10.32 15.30
C GLY A 358 18.26 -11.67 14.57
N SER A 359 17.88 -12.74 15.28
CA SER A 359 17.75 -14.08 14.70
C SER A 359 16.42 -14.35 13.97
N ALA A 360 15.39 -13.51 14.17
CA ALA A 360 14.07 -13.74 13.61
C ALA A 360 13.97 -13.28 12.14
N ALA A 361 13.51 -14.15 11.25
CA ALA A 361 13.43 -13.87 9.82
C ALA A 361 12.13 -13.15 9.45
N LEU A 362 12.19 -12.14 8.57
CA LEU A 362 11.00 -11.51 8.01
C LEU A 362 10.26 -12.50 7.09
N THR A 363 9.06 -12.93 7.48
CA THR A 363 8.26 -13.93 6.76
C THR A 363 7.12 -13.33 5.96
N GLY A 364 6.74 -12.08 6.22
CA GLY A 364 5.72 -11.41 5.42
C GLY A 364 5.47 -9.95 5.79
N LEU A 365 4.94 -9.21 4.82
CA LEU A 365 4.56 -7.81 4.94
C LEU A 365 3.09 -7.66 4.54
N SER A 366 2.30 -6.92 5.31
CA SER A 366 0.90 -6.60 4.98
C SER A 366 0.71 -5.09 5.01
N LEU A 367 0.32 -4.50 3.89
CA LEU A 367 -0.03 -3.08 3.81
C LEU A 367 -1.48 -2.90 4.24
N LEU A 368 -1.72 -1.94 5.12
CA LEU A 368 -3.00 -1.65 5.75
C LEU A 368 -3.41 -0.21 5.42
N PRO A 369 -3.90 0.08 4.21
CA PRO A 369 -4.29 1.44 3.84
C PRO A 369 -5.44 1.95 4.69
N ALA A 370 -5.50 3.27 4.89
CA ALA A 370 -6.68 3.91 5.45
C ALA A 370 -7.89 3.74 4.51
N LEU A 371 -9.09 3.69 5.10
CA LEU A 371 -10.34 3.76 4.33
C LEU A 371 -10.58 5.21 3.89
N SER A 372 -11.37 5.39 2.82
CA SER A 372 -11.74 6.72 2.30
C SER A 372 -13.24 6.97 2.45
N PRO A 373 -13.72 8.23 2.46
CA PRO A 373 -15.13 8.52 2.66
C PRO A 373 -15.99 7.80 1.61
N GLY A 374 -17.00 7.04 2.03
CA GLY A 374 -17.83 6.26 1.11
C GLY A 374 -17.20 4.93 0.62
N HIS A 375 -15.98 4.59 1.02
CA HIS A 375 -15.24 3.41 0.60
C HIS A 375 -14.85 2.52 1.79
N PRO A 376 -15.73 1.59 2.21
CA PRO A 376 -15.47 0.73 3.36
C PRO A 376 -14.62 -0.50 3.04
N LEU A 377 -14.03 -0.59 1.84
CA LEU A 377 -13.22 -1.72 1.40
C LEU A 377 -11.97 -1.25 0.67
N VAL A 378 -10.82 -1.75 1.12
CA VAL A 378 -9.55 -1.63 0.42
C VAL A 378 -8.90 -2.99 0.30
N VAL A 379 -8.30 -3.25 -0.87
CA VAL A 379 -7.52 -4.46 -1.13
C VAL A 379 -6.07 -4.06 -1.40
N SER A 380 -5.12 -4.77 -0.81
CA SER A 380 -3.71 -4.54 -1.05
C SER A 380 -2.93 -5.82 -1.33
N MET A 381 -1.81 -5.69 -2.04
CA MET A 381 -0.84 -6.75 -2.25
C MET A 381 0.56 -6.23 -1.92
N VAL A 382 1.27 -6.93 -1.04
CA VAL A 382 2.70 -6.69 -0.82
C VAL A 382 3.47 -7.92 -1.29
N ARG A 383 4.33 -7.74 -2.28
CA ARG A 383 5.25 -8.78 -2.74
C ARG A 383 6.53 -8.73 -1.92
N ASP A 384 6.99 -9.88 -1.47
CA ASP A 384 8.31 -10.01 -0.87
C ASP A 384 9.39 -10.24 -1.94
N ALA A 385 10.64 -10.16 -1.48
CA ALA A 385 11.82 -10.33 -2.31
C ALA A 385 11.97 -11.74 -2.90
N ALA A 386 11.44 -12.76 -2.21
CA ALA A 386 11.41 -14.14 -2.71
C ALA A 386 10.34 -14.35 -3.80
N GLY A 387 9.52 -13.32 -4.07
CA GLY A 387 8.50 -13.32 -5.10
C GLY A 387 7.13 -13.82 -4.64
N ALA A 388 7.00 -14.24 -3.37
CA ALA A 388 5.71 -14.50 -2.76
C ALA A 388 4.99 -13.17 -2.47
N ALA A 389 3.70 -13.24 -2.17
CA ALA A 389 2.88 -12.06 -1.92
C ALA A 389 1.95 -12.27 -0.74
N THR A 390 1.68 -11.21 0.01
CA THR A 390 0.57 -11.17 0.96
C THR A 390 -0.53 -10.30 0.39
N LEU A 391 -1.73 -10.86 0.30
CA LEU A 391 -2.96 -10.17 -0.06
C LEU A 391 -3.65 -9.74 1.22
N THR A 392 -3.90 -8.45 1.39
CA THR A 392 -4.52 -7.91 2.61
C THR A 392 -5.82 -7.22 2.25
N VAL A 393 -6.83 -7.40 3.08
CA VAL A 393 -8.13 -6.74 2.95
C VAL A 393 -8.38 -5.97 4.24
N VAL A 394 -8.68 -4.68 4.09
CA VAL A 394 -9.10 -3.80 5.19
C VAL A 394 -10.52 -3.37 4.89
N THR A 395 -11.41 -3.57 5.85
CA THR A 395 -12.77 -3.03 5.80
C THR A 395 -13.10 -2.27 7.08
N ASP A 396 -14.23 -1.57 7.06
CA ASP A 396 -14.90 -1.23 8.31
C ASP A 396 -15.47 -2.50 8.98
N HIS A 397 -16.01 -2.37 10.18
CA HIS A 397 -16.51 -3.54 10.91
C HIS A 397 -17.88 -4.02 10.40
N ALA A 398 -18.71 -3.13 9.86
CA ALA A 398 -19.97 -3.47 9.20
C ALA A 398 -19.75 -4.47 8.06
N HIS A 399 -18.64 -4.34 7.33
CA HIS A 399 -18.27 -5.20 6.20
C HIS A 399 -17.24 -6.29 6.55
N ARG A 400 -17.07 -6.63 7.84
CA ARG A 400 -16.08 -7.66 8.29
C ARG A 400 -16.21 -9.03 7.61
N ALA A 401 -17.39 -9.39 7.12
CA ALA A 401 -17.59 -10.61 6.35
C ALA A 401 -16.82 -10.60 5.01
N LEU A 402 -16.66 -9.43 4.39
CA LEU A 402 -15.81 -9.26 3.21
C LEU A 402 -14.33 -9.42 3.57
N ALA A 403 -13.89 -8.84 4.69
CA ALA A 403 -12.53 -9.04 5.20
C ALA A 403 -12.23 -10.53 5.40
N GLY A 404 -13.13 -11.29 6.04
CA GLY A 404 -12.93 -12.73 6.28
C GLY A 404 -12.89 -13.60 5.02
N ARG A 405 -13.48 -13.18 3.89
CA ARG A 405 -13.63 -14.01 2.68
C ARG A 405 -12.71 -13.60 1.53
N LEU A 406 -12.52 -12.31 1.30
CA LEU A 406 -11.82 -11.80 0.11
C LEU A 406 -10.36 -12.25 0.00
N PRO A 407 -9.54 -12.33 1.06
CA PRO A 407 -8.16 -12.80 0.94
C PRO A 407 -8.06 -14.22 0.38
N ALA A 408 -8.97 -15.12 0.77
CA ALA A 408 -9.02 -16.49 0.23
C ALA A 408 -9.46 -16.49 -1.23
N LEU A 409 -10.54 -15.78 -1.56
CA LEU A 409 -11.03 -15.65 -2.94
C LEU A 409 -9.98 -15.03 -3.88
N LEU A 410 -9.23 -14.04 -3.42
CA LEU A 410 -8.13 -13.43 -4.19
C LEU A 410 -7.04 -14.47 -4.49
N ARG A 411 -6.68 -15.32 -3.53
CA ARG A 411 -5.70 -16.39 -3.74
C ARG A 411 -6.23 -17.45 -4.71
N GLU A 412 -7.48 -17.86 -4.57
CA GLU A 412 -8.15 -18.79 -5.49
C GLU A 412 -8.17 -18.25 -6.92
N GLU A 413 -8.46 -16.96 -7.08
CA GLU A 413 -8.44 -16.29 -8.37
C GLU A 413 -7.04 -16.24 -9.00
N ILE A 414 -5.99 -16.00 -8.21
CA ILE A 414 -4.60 -16.08 -8.70
C ILE A 414 -4.27 -17.52 -9.14
N ARG A 415 -4.68 -18.54 -8.38
CA ARG A 415 -4.49 -19.95 -8.77
C ARG A 415 -5.24 -20.28 -10.06
N ALA A 416 -6.48 -19.81 -10.20
CA ALA A 416 -7.30 -20.02 -11.39
C ALA A 416 -6.70 -19.34 -12.64
N LEU A 417 -6.05 -18.18 -12.47
CA LEU A 417 -5.27 -17.55 -13.52
C LEU A 417 -4.09 -18.43 -13.95
N GLY A 418 -3.32 -18.97 -13.00
CA GLY A 418 -2.19 -19.86 -13.29
C GLY A 418 -2.61 -21.17 -13.96
N ALA A 419 -3.75 -21.75 -13.59
CA ALA A 419 -4.29 -22.96 -14.20
C ALA A 419 -4.72 -22.78 -15.66
N CYS A 420 -4.92 -21.54 -16.13
CA CYS A 420 -5.20 -21.25 -17.53
C CYS A 420 -3.95 -21.32 -18.43
N ALA A 421 -2.74 -21.37 -17.85
CA ALA A 421 -1.51 -21.53 -18.60
C ALA A 421 -1.51 -22.91 -19.29
N ARG A 422 -1.29 -22.95 -20.61
CA ARG A 422 -1.08 -24.23 -21.31
C ARG A 422 0.17 -24.91 -20.75
N PRO A 423 0.17 -26.25 -20.56
CA PRO A 423 1.40 -26.96 -20.27
C PRO A 423 2.42 -26.68 -21.38
N PRO A 424 3.72 -26.60 -21.07
CA PRO A 424 4.75 -26.42 -22.10
C PRO A 424 4.59 -27.52 -23.15
N ALA A 425 4.61 -27.14 -24.42
CA ALA A 425 4.56 -28.09 -25.51
C ALA A 425 5.74 -29.06 -25.34
N VAL A 426 5.43 -30.32 -24.98
CA VAL A 426 6.40 -31.41 -25.02
C VAL A 426 6.82 -31.50 -26.47
N THR A 427 8.02 -31.03 -26.77
CA THR A 427 8.65 -31.24 -28.08
C THR A 427 8.98 -32.73 -28.15
N SER A 428 8.01 -33.54 -28.57
CA SER A 428 8.27 -34.91 -28.97
C SER A 428 9.15 -34.87 -30.22
N ARG A 429 10.46 -34.82 -30.04
CA ARG A 429 11.40 -35.23 -31.09
C ARG A 429 11.19 -36.73 -31.28
N ARG A 430 10.20 -37.10 -32.09
CA ARG A 430 10.21 -38.41 -32.77
C ARG A 430 11.48 -38.42 -33.62
N ARG A 431 12.53 -39.09 -33.14
CA ARG A 431 13.54 -39.64 -34.03
C ARG A 431 12.81 -40.70 -34.85
N LEU A 432 12.46 -40.36 -36.08
CA LEU A 432 12.18 -41.35 -37.11
C LEU A 432 13.53 -41.99 -37.45
N SER A 433 13.77 -43.16 -36.88
CA SER A 433 14.72 -44.12 -37.44
C SER A 433 14.03 -44.71 -38.66
N LEU A 434 14.50 -44.37 -39.86
CA LEU A 434 14.15 -45.13 -41.07
C LEU A 434 15.04 -46.38 -41.16
N PRO A 435 14.52 -47.48 -41.71
CA PRO A 435 15.10 -48.82 -41.64
C PRO A 435 16.40 -48.98 -42.42
#